data_AF-A0A504Z8W4-F1
#
_entry.id   AF-A0A504Z8W4-F1
#
_cell.length_a   1.000
_cell.length_b   1.000
_cell.length_c   1.000
_cell.angle_alpha   90.00
_cell.angle_beta   90.00
_cell.angle_gamma   90.00
#
_symmetry.space_group_name_H-M   'P 1'
#
loop_
_entity.id
_entity.type
_entity.pdbx_description
1 polymer ?
#
loop_
_entity_poly.entity_id
_entity_poly.type
_entity_poly.pdbx_seq_one_letter_code
_entity_poly.pdbx_strand_id
1 'polypeptide(L)'
;MGRMHSAGKGISKSALPYRRSVPSWQKMSADEVKEQIFKLARKGLSPSQIGVILRDSFGVAQVRWLAGNKILRILKAKGLAPSIPEDLFAET
;
A
#
# COMPACT_ATOMS: atom_id res chain seq x y z
N MET A 1 -0.16 18.12 -4.45
CA MET A 1 -1.53 17.97 -3.94
C MET A 1 -2.13 19.37 -3.91
N GLY A 2 -3.01 19.70 -4.85
CA GLY A 2 -3.78 20.94 -4.78
C GLY A 2 -4.75 20.84 -3.61
N ARG A 3 -5.07 21.97 -2.98
CA ARG A 3 -5.85 21.96 -1.74
C ARG A 3 -7.34 22.08 -2.07
N MET A 4 -8.15 21.12 -1.60
CA MET A 4 -9.62 21.14 -1.78
C MET A 4 -10.26 22.39 -1.13
N HIS A 5 -9.72 22.81 0.02
CA HIS A 5 -10.22 23.95 0.79
C HIS A 5 -9.26 25.15 0.83
N SER A 6 -8.40 25.34 -0.19
CA SER A 6 -7.60 26.57 -0.29
C SER A 6 -7.18 26.88 -1.73
N ALA A 7 -6.75 28.12 -2.00
CA ALA A 7 -6.35 28.58 -3.34
C ALA A 7 -5.00 28.03 -3.87
N GLY A 8 -4.25 27.25 -3.08
CA GLY A 8 -2.91 26.77 -3.45
C GLY A 8 -2.91 25.81 -4.67
N LYS A 9 -1.93 25.98 -5.57
CA LYS A 9 -1.81 25.26 -6.85
C LYS A 9 -0.69 24.20 -6.88
N GLY A 10 -0.35 23.60 -5.73
CA GLY A 10 0.76 22.65 -5.62
C GLY A 10 0.55 21.33 -6.38
N ILE A 11 1.49 20.95 -7.25
CA ILE A 11 1.38 19.77 -8.14
C ILE A 11 2.12 18.51 -7.67
N SER A 12 2.76 18.52 -6.50
CA SER A 12 3.55 17.38 -6.01
C SER A 12 2.70 16.11 -5.83
N LYS A 13 3.14 15.01 -6.44
CA LYS A 13 2.54 13.67 -6.35
C LYS A 13 3.59 12.61 -6.71
N SER A 14 3.37 11.37 -6.29
CA SER A 14 4.21 10.25 -6.72
C SER A 14 4.09 9.99 -8.23
N ALA A 15 5.21 9.78 -8.91
CA ALA A 15 5.27 9.37 -10.31
C ALA A 15 5.63 7.87 -10.40
N LEU A 16 4.67 7.04 -10.79
CA LEU A 16 4.90 5.60 -10.94
C LEU A 16 5.75 5.32 -12.19
N PRO A 17 6.73 4.39 -12.11
CA PRO A 17 7.43 3.89 -13.28
C PRO A 17 6.48 3.34 -14.35
N TYR A 18 6.85 3.51 -15.62
CA TYR A 18 6.08 2.97 -16.74
C TYR A 18 6.03 1.44 -16.72
N ARG A 19 7.17 0.80 -16.45
CA ARG A 19 7.32 -0.65 -16.40
C ARG A 19 6.57 -1.23 -15.19
N ARG A 20 5.68 -2.18 -15.44
CA ARG A 20 4.83 -2.83 -14.42
C ARG A 20 5.27 -4.25 -14.06
N SER A 21 6.33 -4.76 -14.67
CA SER A 21 6.89 -6.06 -14.30
C SER A 21 7.68 -5.94 -13.00
N VAL A 22 7.72 -7.03 -12.23
CA VAL A 22 8.55 -7.12 -11.03
C VAL A 22 10.05 -6.99 -11.43
N PRO A 23 10.84 -6.17 -10.73
CA PRO A 23 12.28 -6.07 -10.97
C PRO A 23 13.01 -7.38 -10.64
N SER A 24 14.11 -7.69 -11.33
CA SER A 24 14.87 -8.94 -11.14
C SER A 24 15.53 -9.07 -9.76
N TRP A 25 15.84 -7.95 -9.11
CA TRP A 25 16.41 -7.95 -7.75
C TRP A 25 15.39 -8.22 -6.65
N GLN A 26 14.09 -8.24 -6.98
CA GLN A 26 13.05 -8.53 -6.00
C GLN A 26 12.97 -10.03 -5.75
N LYS A 27 13.48 -10.47 -4.61
CA LYS A 27 13.56 -11.89 -4.24
C LYS A 27 12.33 -12.43 -3.53
N MET A 28 11.51 -11.55 -2.94
CA MET A 28 10.33 -11.99 -2.19
C MET A 28 9.25 -12.50 -3.13
N SER A 29 8.66 -13.63 -2.75
CA SER A 29 7.52 -14.20 -3.48
C SER A 29 6.23 -13.43 -3.20
N ALA A 30 5.22 -13.64 -4.05
CA ALA A 30 3.90 -13.04 -3.85
C ALA A 30 3.25 -13.47 -2.52
N ASP A 31 3.48 -14.70 -2.09
CA ASP A 31 2.87 -15.26 -0.88
C ASP A 31 3.57 -14.77 0.39
N GLU A 32 4.90 -14.66 0.38
CA GLU A 32 5.66 -14.03 1.46
C GLU A 32 5.21 -12.57 1.71
N VAL A 33 4.96 -11.82 0.63
CA VAL A 33 4.46 -10.45 0.76
C VAL A 33 3.04 -10.41 1.33
N LYS A 34 2.15 -11.34 0.94
CA LYS A 34 0.82 -11.45 1.55
C LYS A 34 0.93 -11.77 3.05
N GLU A 35 1.81 -12.69 3.43
CA GLU A 35 2.05 -13.03 4.84
C GLU A 35 2.51 -11.82 5.66
N GLN A 36 3.45 -11.04 5.13
CA GLN A 36 3.88 -9.81 5.79
C GLN A 36 2.74 -8.78 5.90
N ILE A 37 1.92 -8.62 4.86
CA ILE A 37 0.73 -7.76 4.91
C ILE A 37 -0.20 -8.20 6.05
N PHE A 38 -0.46 -9.50 6.20
CA PHE A 38 -1.32 -10.00 7.27
C PHE A 38 -0.71 -9.79 8.66
N LYS A 39 0.60 -10.00 8.79
CA LYS A 39 1.33 -9.76 10.05
C LYS A 39 1.25 -8.29 10.47
N LEU A 40 1.47 -7.37 9.53
CA LEU A 40 1.42 -5.93 9.78
C LEU A 40 -0.02 -5.45 10.06
N ALA A 41 -1.01 -5.98 9.34
CA ALA A 41 -2.41 -5.66 9.60
C ALA A 41 -2.88 -6.12 10.99
N ARG A 42 -2.44 -7.30 11.45
CA ARG A 42 -2.71 -7.78 12.82
C ARG A 42 -2.06 -6.93 13.91
N LYS A 43 -0.98 -6.20 13.60
CA LYS A 43 -0.39 -5.20 14.49
C LYS A 43 -1.19 -3.89 14.54
N GLY A 44 -2.27 -3.77 13.76
CA GLY A 44 -3.12 -2.57 13.71
C GLY A 44 -2.63 -1.49 12.75
N LEU A 45 -1.70 -1.80 11.85
CA LEU A 45 -1.19 -0.82 10.89
C LEU A 45 -2.19 -0.58 9.75
N SER A 46 -2.29 0.67 9.32
CA SER A 46 -3.17 1.06 8.22
C SER A 46 -2.65 0.55 6.87
N PRO A 47 -3.52 0.32 5.87
CA PRO A 47 -3.09 -0.06 4.52
C PRO A 47 -2.03 0.87 3.91
N SER A 48 -2.09 2.18 4.14
CA SER A 48 -1.07 3.12 3.67
C SER A 48 0.28 2.91 4.38
N GLN A 49 0.28 2.74 5.70
CA GLN A 49 1.49 2.47 6.47
C GLN A 49 2.15 1.14 6.06
N ILE A 50 1.34 0.10 5.83
CA ILE A 50 1.81 -1.20 5.35
C ILE A 50 2.53 -1.05 4.01
N GLY A 51 1.96 -0.27 3.08
CA GLY A 51 2.58 0.01 1.78
C GLY A 51 3.93 0.72 1.90
N VAL A 52 4.06 1.66 2.84
CA VAL A 52 5.31 2.40 3.11
C VAL A 52 6.39 1.46 3.67
N ILE A 53 6.05 0.63 4.65
CA ILE A 53 6.99 -0.33 5.26
C ILE A 53 7.49 -1.34 4.23
N LEU A 54 6.58 -1.87 3.40
CA LEU A 54 6.94 -2.81 2.33
C LEU A 54 7.90 -2.17 1.31
N ARG A 55 7.73 -0.88 1.01
CA ARG A 55 8.62 -0.16 0.11
C ARG A 55 9.99 0.10 0.74
N ASP A 56 10.01 0.62 1.96
CA ASP A 56 11.22 1.19 2.57
C ASP A 56 12.08 0.11 3.25
N SER A 57 11.47 -0.91 3.86
CA SER A 57 12.20 -1.98 4.55
C SER A 57 12.38 -3.25 3.71
N PHE A 58 11.41 -3.58 2.86
CA PHE A 58 11.42 -4.84 2.10
C PHE A 58 11.70 -4.65 0.59
N GLY A 59 11.86 -3.41 0.11
CA GLY A 59 12.14 -3.12 -1.30
C GLY A 59 10.98 -3.42 -2.27
N VAL A 60 9.78 -3.69 -1.76
CA VAL A 60 8.58 -3.97 -2.57
C VAL A 60 8.01 -2.66 -3.11
N ALA A 61 8.42 -2.25 -4.30
CA ALA A 61 8.00 -0.98 -4.89
C ALA A 61 6.47 -0.84 -5.06
N GLN A 62 5.80 -1.89 -5.53
CA GLN A 62 4.33 -1.97 -5.59
C GLN A 62 3.84 -3.40 -5.38
N VAL A 63 2.99 -3.56 -4.37
CA VAL A 63 2.32 -4.84 -4.06
C VAL A 63 1.44 -5.31 -5.22
N ARG A 64 0.81 -4.39 -5.96
CA ARG A 64 -0.08 -4.74 -7.09
C ARG A 64 0.64 -5.54 -8.18
N TRP A 65 1.89 -5.23 -8.46
CA TRP A 65 2.64 -5.87 -9.54
C TRP A 65 3.18 -7.24 -9.13
N LEU A 66 3.47 -7.42 -7.84
CA LEU A 66 3.97 -8.68 -7.31
C LEU A 66 2.83 -9.67 -6.98
N ALA A 67 1.82 -9.22 -6.23
CA ALA A 67 0.74 -10.06 -5.72
C ALA A 67 -0.55 -10.01 -6.56
N GLY A 68 -0.57 -9.25 -7.66
CA GLY A 68 -1.71 -9.11 -8.57
C GLY A 68 -2.88 -8.25 -8.04
N ASN A 69 -2.90 -7.94 -6.74
CA ASN A 69 -3.98 -7.21 -6.09
C ASN A 69 -3.45 -6.08 -5.20
N LYS A 70 -4.32 -5.10 -4.89
CA LYS A 70 -4.02 -4.02 -3.93
C LYS A 70 -4.11 -4.53 -2.49
N ILE A 71 -3.38 -3.90 -1.56
CA ILE A 71 -3.32 -4.25 -0.12
C ILE A 71 -4.73 -4.41 0.48
N LEU A 72 -5.62 -3.43 0.27
CA LEU A 72 -6.98 -3.48 0.81
C LEU A 72 -7.80 -4.67 0.28
N ARG A 73 -7.59 -5.11 -0.97
CA ARG A 73 -8.25 -6.32 -1.50
C ARG A 73 -7.69 -7.59 -0.87
N ILE A 74 -6.37 -7.64 -0.66
CA ILE A 74 -5.70 -8.77 0.01
C ILE A 74 -6.22 -8.91 1.45
N LEU A 75 -6.41 -7.80 2.17
CA LEU A 75 -6.98 -7.80 3.51
C LEU A 75 -8.45 -8.23 3.53
N LYS A 76 -9.27 -7.76 2.58
CA LYS A 76 -10.67 -8.18 2.44
C LYS A 76 -10.81 -9.68 2.19
N ALA A 77 -9.98 -10.25 1.32
CA ALA A 77 -10.00 -11.67 1.02
C ALA A 77 -9.74 -12.56 2.26
N LYS A 78 -9.02 -12.04 3.27
CA LYS A 78 -8.73 -12.75 4.52
C LYS A 78 -9.60 -12.31 5.71
N GLY A 79 -10.58 -11.43 5.49
CA GLY A 79 -11.43 -10.91 6.57
C GLY A 79 -10.71 -9.99 7.56
N LEU A 80 -9.54 -9.44 7.19
CA LEU A 80 -8.73 -8.54 8.02
C LEU A 80 -8.87 -7.07 7.61
N ALA A 81 -9.90 -6.75 6.82
CA ALA A 81 -10.14 -5.38 6.41
C ALA A 81 -10.77 -4.58 7.56
N PRO A 82 -10.39 -3.30 7.73
CA PRO A 82 -11.05 -2.44 8.69
C PRO A 82 -12.51 -2.21 8.29
N SER A 83 -13.38 -2.07 9.28
CA SER A 83 -14.81 -1.77 9.08
C SER A 83 -15.03 -0.37 8.50
N ILE A 84 -14.23 0.59 8.96
CA ILE A 84 -14.25 1.97 8.50
C ILE A 84 -13.09 2.18 7.50
N PRO A 85 -13.32 2.83 6.35
CA PRO A 85 -12.25 3.22 5.44
C PRO A 85 -11.18 4.08 6.12
N GLU A 86 -9.91 3.83 5.78
CA GLU A 86 -8.75 4.55 6.35
C GLU A 86 -8.85 6.06 6.20
N ASP A 87 -9.25 6.54 5.02
CA ASP A 87 -9.36 7.98 4.74
C ASP A 87 -10.39 8.68 5.65
N LEU A 88 -11.45 7.97 6.08
CA LEU A 88 -12.45 8.49 7.02
C LEU A 88 -12.01 8.39 8.47
N PHE A 89 -11.23 7.36 8.80
CA PHE A 89 -10.70 7.18 10.15
C PHE A 89 -9.58 8.17 10.48
N ALA A 90 -8.80 8.60 9.47
CA ALA A 90 -7.68 9.52 9.64
C ALA A 90 -8.08 11.00 9.76
N GLU A 91 -9.38 11.33 9.68
CA GLU A 91 -9.91 12.70 9.83
C GLU A 91 -10.26 13.08 11.29
N THR A 92 -10.07 12.17 12.25
CA THR A 92 -10.10 12.46 13.70
C THR A 92 -8.70 12.53 14.28
#